data_AF-A0A966R2U4-F1
#
_entry.id   AF-A0A966R2U4-F1
#
_cell.length_a   1.000
_cell.length_b   1.000
_cell.length_c   1.000
_cell.angle_alpha   90.00
_cell.angle_beta   90.00
_cell.angle_gamma   90.00
#
_symmetry.space_group_name_H-M   'P 1'
#
loop_
_entity.id
_entity.type
_entity.pdbx_description
1 polymer ?
#
loop_
_entity_poly.entity_id
_entity_poly.type
_entity_poly.pdbx_seq_one_letter_code
_entity_poly.pdbx_strand_id
1 'polypeptide(L)'
;MITRLPIELQRHIYGFDPTYREKFDIVLSYVQRKAWIEWRIRKELLWLDTSSSIKELVWLNTFPIWFVRVYFQNEEYAIHFTGEFPWEQPEVSCRGKRLPRVDWTPACTLDALLRTYDFENRLKNTSTQE
;
A
#
# COMPACT_ATOMS: atom_id res chain seq x y z
N MET A 1 10.28 -1.34 -18.06
CA MET A 1 11.54 -0.92 -18.71
C MET A 1 11.98 0.36 -18.00
N ILE A 2 13.04 0.32 -17.19
CA ILE A 2 13.57 1.54 -16.54
C ILE A 2 14.55 2.15 -17.54
N THR A 3 14.20 3.30 -18.11
CA THR A 3 15.10 4.08 -18.95
C THR A 3 16.21 4.63 -18.06
N ARG A 4 17.38 3.97 -18.08
CA ARG A 4 18.59 4.52 -17.47
C ARG A 4 18.96 5.80 -18.23
N LEU A 5 19.35 6.85 -17.50
CA LEU A 5 19.92 8.06 -18.09
C LEU A 5 21.10 7.70 -19.02
N PRO A 6 21.32 8.42 -20.13
CA PRO A 6 22.47 8.22 -21.01
C PRO A 6 23.79 8.20 -20.24
N ILE A 7 24.71 7.32 -20.62
CA ILE A 7 25.93 7.04 -19.84
C ILE A 7 26.88 8.25 -19.81
N GLU A 8 26.82 9.12 -20.82
CA GLU A 8 27.57 10.37 -20.84
C GLU A 8 27.08 11.37 -19.78
N LEU A 9 25.76 11.47 -19.58
CA LEU A 9 25.13 12.33 -18.58
C LEU A 9 25.43 11.86 -17.16
N GLN A 10 25.42 10.54 -16.96
CA GLN A 10 25.85 9.93 -15.70
C GLN A 10 27.32 10.28 -15.40
N ARG A 11 28.23 10.07 -16.36
CA ARG A 11 29.66 10.37 -16.19
C ARG A 11 29.95 11.85 -15.91
N HIS A 12 29.18 12.76 -16.51
CA HIS A 12 29.35 14.20 -16.31
C HIS A 12 28.96 14.65 -14.89
N ILE A 13 27.89 14.06 -14.32
CA ILE A 13 27.46 14.33 -12.94
C ILE A 13 28.45 13.71 -11.92
N TYR A 14 28.96 12.51 -12.20
CA TYR A 14 29.88 11.79 -11.31
C TYR A 14 31.32 12.30 -11.32
N GLY A 15 31.74 13.01 -12.37
CA GLY A 15 33.12 13.50 -12.51
C GLY A 15 33.45 14.78 -11.72
N PHE A 16 32.44 15.51 -11.22
CA PHE A 16 32.63 16.88 -10.71
C PHE A 16 32.58 16.99 -9.18
N ASP A 17 31.84 16.12 -8.48
CA ASP A 17 31.75 16.14 -7.01
C ASP A 17 31.16 14.80 -6.47
N PRO A 18 31.87 14.05 -5.60
CA PRO A 18 31.40 12.79 -5.04
C PRO A 18 30.13 12.91 -4.16
N THR A 19 29.80 14.09 -3.63
CA THR A 19 28.53 14.30 -2.90
C THR A 19 27.30 14.22 -3.80
N TYR A 20 27.44 14.45 -5.11
CA TYR A 20 26.35 14.23 -6.07
C TYR A 20 26.06 12.74 -6.27
N ARG A 21 27.06 11.87 -6.10
CA ARG A 21 26.84 10.42 -6.16
C ARG A 21 25.95 9.96 -5.02
N GLU A 22 26.23 10.40 -3.80
CA GLU A 22 25.39 10.10 -2.63
C GLU A 22 23.97 10.64 -2.80
N LYS A 23 23.81 11.89 -3.26
CA LYS A 23 22.49 12.48 -3.54
C LYS A 23 21.75 11.73 -4.66
N PHE A 24 22.45 11.29 -5.70
CA PHE A 24 21.86 10.54 -6.81
C PHE A 24 21.44 9.14 -6.38
N ASP A 25 22.25 8.44 -5.59
CA ASP A 25 21.92 7.12 -5.05
C ASP A 25 20.70 7.18 -4.11
N ILE A 26 20.57 8.25 -3.32
CA ILE A 26 19.37 8.52 -2.50
C ILE A 26 18.13 8.70 -3.39
N VAL A 27 18.23 9.51 -4.45
CA VAL A 27 17.12 9.74 -5.40
C VAL A 27 16.76 8.46 -6.14
N LEU A 28 17.74 7.69 -6.60
CA LEU A 28 17.52 6.43 -7.30
C LEU A 28 16.85 5.40 -6.38
N SER A 29 17.33 5.28 -5.14
CA SER A 29 16.73 4.42 -4.11
C SER A 29 15.29 4.83 -3.82
N TYR A 30 15.01 6.14 -3.73
CA TYR A 30 13.66 6.66 -3.56
C TYR A 30 12.74 6.32 -4.74
N VAL A 31 13.21 6.50 -5.98
CA VAL A 31 12.44 6.19 -7.20
C VAL A 31 12.15 4.68 -7.29
N GLN A 32 13.15 3.85 -7.01
CA GLN A 32 13.00 2.39 -7.00
C GLN A 32 12.02 1.93 -5.92
N ARG A 33 12.15 2.49 -4.70
CA ARG A 33 11.23 2.22 -3.60
C ARG A 33 9.80 2.58 -4.00
N LYS A 34 9.57 3.80 -4.49
CA LYS A 34 8.26 4.27 -4.94
C LYS A 34 7.65 3.36 -6.02
N ALA A 35 8.43 2.99 -7.04
CA ALA A 35 7.97 2.08 -8.10
C ALA A 35 7.59 0.69 -7.56
N TRP A 36 8.34 0.19 -6.58
CA TRP A 36 8.04 -1.09 -5.94
C TRP A 36 6.75 -1.04 -5.11
N ILE A 37 6.53 0.04 -4.35
CA ILE A 37 5.30 0.27 -3.57
C ILE A 37 4.09 0.29 -4.51
N GLU A 38 4.16 1.07 -5.58
CA GLU A 38 3.09 1.16 -6.57
C GLU A 38 2.79 -0.20 -7.23
N TRP A 39 3.84 -0.93 -7.61
CA TRP A 39 3.68 -2.29 -8.14
C TRP A 39 3.00 -3.23 -7.14
N ARG A 40 3.41 -3.18 -5.86
CA ARG A 40 2.82 -4.00 -4.79
C ARG A 40 1.35 -3.67 -4.57
N ILE A 41 0.99 -2.39 -4.52
CA ILE A 41 -0.41 -1.94 -4.37
C ILE A 41 -1.25 -2.48 -5.52
N ARG A 42 -0.82 -2.26 -6.78
CA ARG A 42 -1.56 -2.75 -7.95
C ARG A 42 -1.76 -4.27 -7.92
N LYS A 43 -0.74 -5.01 -7.49
CA LYS A 43 -0.83 -6.48 -7.34
C LYS A 43 -1.87 -6.89 -6.29
N GLU A 44 -1.89 -6.24 -5.13
CA GLU A 44 -2.88 -6.53 -4.08
C GLU A 44 -4.30 -6.15 -4.52
N LEU A 45 -4.48 -5.02 -5.19
CA LEU A 45 -5.78 -4.61 -5.72
C LEU A 45 -6.30 -5.59 -6.77
N LEU A 46 -5.44 -6.08 -7.66
CA LEU A 46 -5.81 -7.11 -8.64
C LEU A 46 -6.26 -8.41 -7.96
N TRP A 47 -5.58 -8.81 -6.87
CA TRP A 47 -5.97 -9.98 -6.10
C TRP A 47 -7.31 -9.80 -5.39
N LEU A 48 -7.57 -8.61 -4.81
CA LEU A 48 -8.87 -8.29 -4.23
C LEU A 48 -9.99 -8.31 -5.27
N ASP A 49 -9.77 -7.73 -6.45
CA ASP A 49 -10.76 -7.67 -7.52
C ASP A 49 -11.16 -9.09 -8.01
N THR A 50 -10.22 -10.04 -7.95
CA THR A 50 -10.48 -11.46 -8.27
C THR A 50 -11.08 -12.26 -7.12
N SER A 51 -11.17 -11.70 -5.92
CA SER A 51 -11.68 -12.39 -4.73
C SER A 51 -13.21 -12.42 -4.73
N SER A 52 -13.80 -13.61 -4.63
CA SER A 52 -15.26 -13.78 -4.54
C SER A 52 -15.90 -13.12 -3.32
N SER A 53 -15.09 -12.73 -2.34
CA SER A 53 -15.55 -12.09 -1.10
C SER A 53 -15.71 -10.56 -1.24
N ILE A 54 -15.23 -10.00 -2.34
CA ILE A 54 -15.24 -8.57 -2.64
C ILE A 54 -16.41 -8.28 -3.57
N LYS A 55 -17.31 -7.40 -3.15
CA LYS A 55 -18.48 -7.00 -3.94
C LYS A 55 -18.16 -5.86 -4.90
N GLU A 56 -17.33 -4.94 -4.44
CA GLU A 56 -16.98 -3.74 -5.19
C GLU A 56 -15.64 -3.18 -4.67
N LEU A 57 -14.85 -2.66 -5.61
CA LEU A 57 -13.55 -2.05 -5.38
C LEU A 57 -13.50 -0.69 -6.08
N VAL A 58 -13.38 0.40 -5.30
CA VAL A 58 -13.31 1.78 -5.84
C VAL A 58 -11.94 2.35 -5.55
N TRP A 59 -11.14 2.53 -6.60
CA TRP A 59 -9.80 3.10 -6.50
C TRP A 59 -9.82 4.60 -6.85
N LEU A 60 -9.47 5.45 -5.89
CA LEU A 60 -9.33 6.90 -6.14
C LEU A 60 -7.87 7.23 -6.41
N ASN A 61 -7.58 7.49 -7.69
CA ASN A 61 -6.22 7.68 -8.20
C ASN A 61 -5.74 9.14 -8.05
N THR A 62 -5.88 9.72 -6.87
CA THR A 62 -5.39 11.07 -6.58
C THR A 62 -4.01 11.00 -5.96
N PHE A 63 -2.97 11.02 -6.79
CA PHE A 63 -1.59 11.24 -6.33
C PHE A 63 -1.52 12.48 -5.42
N PRO A 64 -0.83 12.44 -4.26
CA PRO A 64 0.00 11.35 -3.71
C PRO A 64 -0.74 10.38 -2.77
N ILE A 65 -2.07 10.48 -2.68
CA ILE A 65 -2.92 9.72 -1.76
C ILE A 65 -3.38 8.45 -2.47
N TRP A 66 -2.79 7.33 -2.09
CA TRP A 66 -3.21 6.01 -2.55
C TRP A 66 -4.34 5.54 -1.63
N PHE A 67 -5.57 5.73 -2.09
CA PHE A 67 -6.78 5.44 -1.32
C PHE A 67 -7.68 4.49 -2.10
N VAL A 68 -8.21 3.48 -1.42
CA VAL A 68 -9.16 2.53 -2.00
C VAL A 68 -10.30 2.27 -1.03
N ARG A 69 -11.52 2.17 -1.57
CA ARG A 69 -12.68 1.64 -0.85
C ARG A 69 -12.96 0.23 -1.33
N VAL A 70 -13.22 -0.64 -0.37
CA VAL A 70 -13.44 -2.06 -0.57
C VAL A 70 -14.74 -2.44 0.12
N TYR A 71 -15.69 -2.99 -0.64
CA TYR A 71 -16.91 -3.56 -0.10
C TYR A 71 -16.71 -5.06 0.13
N PHE A 72 -16.48 -5.43 1.38
CA PHE A 72 -16.20 -6.81 1.81
C PHE A 72 -17.27 -7.26 2.79
N GLN A 73 -17.99 -8.35 2.46
CA GLN A 73 -19.02 -8.94 3.32
C GLN A 73 -20.07 -7.96 3.88
N ASN A 74 -20.57 -7.06 3.02
CA ASN A 74 -21.54 -5.98 3.34
C ASN A 74 -20.98 -4.81 4.17
N GLU A 75 -19.69 -4.79 4.45
CA GLU A 75 -19.04 -3.67 5.11
C GLU A 75 -18.17 -2.89 4.12
N GLU A 76 -18.18 -1.57 4.25
CA GLU A 76 -17.27 -0.69 3.53
C GLU A 76 -15.99 -0.48 4.36
N TYR A 77 -14.86 -0.85 3.78
CA TYR A 77 -13.53 -0.59 4.31
C TYR A 77 -12.84 0.46 3.44
N ALA A 78 -12.35 1.52 4.06
CA ALA A 78 -11.50 2.51 3.44
C ALA A 78 -10.05 2.26 3.84
N ILE A 79 -9.19 2.00 2.86
CA ILE A 79 -7.78 1.67 3.02
C ILE A 79 -6.94 2.81 2.45
N HIS A 80 -6.04 3.33 3.27
CA HIS A 80 -5.11 4.40 2.93
C HIS A 80 -3.67 3.86 3.01
N PHE A 81 -2.97 3.81 1.88
CA PHE A 81 -1.59 3.32 1.85
C PHE A 81 -0.62 4.42 2.27
N THR A 82 0.29 4.08 3.18
CA THR A 82 1.37 4.97 3.60
C THR A 82 2.52 4.95 2.59
N GLY A 83 3.41 5.95 2.63
CA GLY A 83 4.66 5.93 1.87
C GLY A 83 5.63 4.81 2.28
N GLU A 84 5.33 4.10 3.37
CA GLU A 84 6.12 3.01 3.93
C GLU A 84 5.49 1.63 3.65
N PHE A 85 4.32 1.54 3.02
CA PHE A 85 3.73 0.27 2.58
C PHE A 85 4.69 -0.44 1.61
N PRO A 86 4.77 -1.79 1.59
CA PRO A 86 4.19 -2.80 2.49
C PRO A 86 4.94 -3.03 3.79
N TRP A 87 6.00 -2.28 4.12
CA TRP A 87 6.73 -2.46 5.37
C TRP A 87 5.92 -2.00 6.58
N GLU A 88 5.12 -0.97 6.42
CA GLU A 88 4.04 -0.65 7.35
C GLU A 88 2.69 -1.09 6.79
N GLN A 89 1.79 -1.49 7.70
CA GLN A 89 0.40 -1.73 7.32
C GLN A 89 -0.24 -0.45 6.79
N PRO A 90 -1.17 -0.56 5.83
CA PRO A 90 -2.00 0.57 5.47
C PRO A 90 -2.91 0.95 6.66
N GLU A 91 -3.39 2.19 6.65
CA GLU A 91 -4.41 2.63 7.59
C GLU A 91 -5.76 2.17 7.08
N VAL A 92 -6.53 1.49 7.94
CA VAL A 92 -7.85 0.98 7.57
C VAL A 92 -8.90 1.62 8.45
N SER A 93 -10.02 1.98 7.85
CA SER A 93 -11.20 2.46 8.55
C SER A 93 -12.44 1.73 8.05
N CYS A 94 -13.41 1.54 8.93
CA CYS A 94 -14.70 0.94 8.63
C CYS A 94 -15.79 1.80 9.28
N ARG A 95 -16.85 2.13 8.54
CA ARG A 95 -17.94 3.01 9.00
C ARG A 95 -17.42 4.36 9.58
N GLY A 96 -16.38 4.92 8.97
CA GLY A 96 -15.75 6.16 9.39
C GLY A 96 -14.87 6.07 10.65
N LYS A 97 -14.74 4.88 11.27
CA LYS A 97 -13.87 4.66 12.43
C LYS A 97 -12.57 3.99 12.00
N ARG A 98 -11.43 4.54 12.43
CA ARG A 98 -10.12 3.93 12.23
C ARG A 98 -10.03 2.62 13.01
N LEU A 99 -9.62 1.55 12.33
CA LEU A 99 -9.41 0.24 12.93
C LEU A 99 -8.02 0.16 13.58
N PRO A 100 -7.86 -0.64 14.66
CA PRO A 100 -6.57 -0.80 15.32
C PRO A 100 -5.53 -1.44 14.39
N ARG A 101 -4.24 -1.27 14.68
CA ARG A 101 -3.20 -2.00 13.95
C ARG A 101 -3.26 -3.49 14.34
N VAL A 102 -2.97 -4.35 13.38
CA VAL A 102 -2.83 -5.80 13.58
C VAL A 102 -1.36 -6.19 13.46
N ASP A 103 -1.03 -7.44 13.82
CA ASP A 103 0.31 -7.97 13.56
C ASP A 103 0.55 -8.02 12.03
N TRP A 104 1.53 -7.25 11.56
CA TRP A 104 1.73 -6.98 10.14
C TRP A 104 3.18 -7.24 9.73
N THR A 105 3.33 -7.91 8.60
CA THR A 105 4.61 -8.06 7.92
C THR A 105 4.44 -7.74 6.43
N PRO A 106 5.52 -7.42 5.69
CA PRO A 106 5.44 -7.19 4.24
C PRO A 106 4.87 -8.37 3.43
N ALA A 107 4.87 -9.57 4.01
CA ALA A 107 4.31 -10.78 3.41
C ALA A 107 2.77 -10.85 3.53
N CYS A 108 2.17 -10.09 4.46
CA CYS A 108 0.72 -10.01 4.62
C CYS A 108 0.06 -9.41 3.36
N THR A 109 -1.19 -9.78 3.14
CA THR A 109 -2.03 -9.31 2.03
C THR A 109 -3.18 -8.47 2.54
N LEU A 110 -3.76 -7.64 1.67
CA LEU A 110 -4.97 -6.87 1.99
C LEU A 110 -6.17 -7.79 2.25
N ASP A 111 -6.27 -8.92 1.55
CA ASP A 111 -7.34 -9.92 1.79
C ASP A 111 -7.23 -10.50 3.22
N ALA A 112 -6.02 -10.89 3.65
CA ALA A 112 -5.80 -11.38 5.01
C ALA A 112 -6.11 -10.30 6.07
N LEU A 113 -5.73 -9.04 5.78
CA LEU A 113 -6.02 -7.90 6.64
C LEU A 113 -7.54 -7.68 6.81
N LEU A 114 -8.30 -7.69 5.72
CA LEU A 114 -9.76 -7.51 5.74
C LEU A 114 -10.45 -8.66 6.50
N ARG A 115 -10.02 -9.90 6.29
CA ARG A 115 -10.53 -11.07 7.03
C ARG A 115 -10.28 -10.97 8.53
N THR A 116 -9.12 -10.45 8.92
CA THR A 116 -8.77 -10.26 10.33
C THR A 116 -9.72 -9.25 10.98
N TYR A 117 -9.96 -8.11 10.33
CA TYR A 117 -10.90 -7.11 10.85
C TYR A 117 -12.35 -7.57 10.88
N ASP A 118 -12.81 -8.29 9.86
CA ASP A 118 -14.16 -8.87 9.86
C ASP A 118 -14.35 -9.84 11.04
N PHE A 119 -13.37 -10.72 11.27
CA PHE A 119 -13.38 -11.64 12.40
C PHE A 119 -13.45 -10.91 13.74
N GLU A 120 -12.60 -9.91 13.97
CA GLU A 120 -12.61 -9.10 15.20
C GLU A 120 -13.93 -8.34 15.40
N ASN A 121 -14.50 -7.80 14.32
CA ASN A 121 -15.78 -7.09 14.38
C ASN A 121 -16.93 -8.02 14.75
N ARG A 122 -16.93 -9.26 14.23
CA ARG A 122 -17.94 -10.27 14.58
C ARG A 122 -17.85 -10.67 16.05
N LEU A 123 -16.64 -10.91 16.57
CA LEU A 123 -16.44 -11.24 17.99
C LEU A 123 -16.99 -10.15 18.92
N LYS A 124 -16.71 -8.88 18.62
CA LYS A 124 -17.22 -7.74 19.42
C LYS A 124 -18.75 -7.67 19.42
N ASN A 125 -19.38 -7.93 18.27
CA ASN A 125 -20.84 -7.90 18.16
C ASN A 125 -21.51 -9.07 18.90
N THR A 126 -20.89 -10.25 18.94
CA THR A 126 -21.42 -11.40 19.71
C THR A 126 -21.33 -11.17 21.22
N SER A 127 -20.30 -10.45 21.69
CA SER A 127 -20.05 -10.21 23.13
C SER A 127 -21.01 -9.20 23.79
N THR A 128 -21.84 -8.50 23.01
CA THR A 128 -22.70 -7.41 23.51
C THR A 128 -24.17 -7.87 23.68
N GLN A 129 -24.47 -9.16 23.45
CA GLN A 129 -25.82 -9.73 23.52
C GLN A 129 -26.03 -10.75 24.66
N GLU A 130 -25.08 -10.84 25.60
CA GLU A 130 -25.23 -11.57 26.88
C GLU A 130 -25.44 -10.58 28.03
#